data_AF-A0A1H6E3Q0-F1
#
_entry.id   AF-A0A1H6E3Q0-F1
#
_cell.length_a   1.000
_cell.length_b   1.000
_cell.length_c   1.000
_cell.angle_alpha   90.00
_cell.angle_beta   90.00
_cell.angle_gamma   90.00
#
_symmetry.space_group_name_H-M   'P 1'
#
loop_
_entity.id
_entity.type
_entity.pdbx_description
1 polymer ?
#
loop_
_entity_poly.entity_id
_entity_poly.type
_entity_poly.pdbx_seq_one_letter_code
_entity_poly.pdbx_strand_id
1 'polypeptide(L)'
;MAWLDALRGLAAVAVLAEHMLQAIMPSLRPYWCNLGIYGVMVFFLVSGYIIPVSLERRGDLRAFWISRAFRLYPLYVAVIGLTLALAWWIPVRDAVPRDPSAVAAHATMLTDVVGVATVVDPMWTLSYEMVFYLVCAAMYAAGVHTRGGVAALLFAGGAVLAGLLLSGPPLTGGWVVWASTVAFALGLACVVARRGAVPVTLALGIGAVALLFLSSRAPWFGAAILAVMFAGAAVHRWEREAGRLWPVGAAAVLVAVAPVWAPQAGWWWVQPDVWITTLAMAAATFAGVMAVRERWRIPRSLVWLGMVSYSLYLTHVPVLKLLTALAGDLRTAPPPVQALVMTLTTAAILLVSGLTYRLIELPAQRLGRSR
;
A
#
# COMPACT_ATOMS: atom_id res chain seq x y z
N MET A 1 -5.18 -18.04 -8.92
CA MET A 1 -4.83 -16.62 -8.67
C MET A 1 -5.96 -15.65 -9.04
N ALA A 2 -6.83 -15.94 -10.02
CA ALA A 2 -7.88 -15.01 -10.46
C ALA A 2 -8.76 -14.42 -9.33
N TRP A 3 -9.02 -15.14 -8.24
CA TRP A 3 -9.77 -14.63 -7.09
C TRP A 3 -9.01 -13.53 -6.30
N LEU A 4 -7.68 -13.60 -6.25
CA LEU A 4 -6.84 -12.55 -5.66
C LEU A 4 -6.82 -11.32 -6.55
N ASP A 5 -6.78 -11.50 -7.87
CA ASP A 5 -6.93 -10.40 -8.82
C ASP A 5 -8.33 -9.78 -8.68
N ALA A 6 -9.37 -10.58 -8.48
CA ALA A 6 -10.71 -10.07 -8.23
C ALA A 6 -10.80 -9.23 -6.96
N LEU A 7 -10.20 -9.68 -5.85
CA LEU A 7 -10.10 -8.89 -4.61
C LEU A 7 -9.36 -7.57 -4.83
N ARG A 8 -8.26 -7.59 -5.59
CA ARG A 8 -7.54 -6.38 -5.97
C ARG A 8 -8.39 -5.45 -6.83
N GLY A 9 -9.20 -5.99 -7.73
CA GLY A 9 -10.14 -5.21 -8.54
C GLY A 9 -11.20 -4.52 -7.69
N LEU A 10 -11.82 -5.25 -6.76
CA LEU A 10 -12.78 -4.69 -5.78
C LEU A 10 -12.15 -3.58 -4.93
N ALA A 11 -10.95 -3.84 -4.41
CA ALA A 11 -10.20 -2.87 -3.63
C ALA A 11 -9.87 -1.60 -4.43
N ALA A 12 -9.45 -1.74 -5.69
CA ALA A 12 -9.11 -0.62 -6.55
C ALA A 12 -10.34 0.27 -6.82
N VAL A 13 -11.49 -0.35 -7.07
CA VAL A 13 -12.76 0.36 -7.28
C VAL A 13 -13.19 1.09 -6.00
N ALA A 14 -13.05 0.49 -4.82
CA ALA A 14 -13.39 1.15 -3.57
C ALA A 14 -12.51 2.38 -3.28
N VAL A 15 -11.20 2.29 -3.53
CA VAL A 15 -10.28 3.43 -3.41
C VAL A 15 -10.64 4.53 -4.41
N LEU A 16 -10.94 4.15 -5.66
CA LEU A 16 -11.39 5.11 -6.67
C LEU A 16 -12.69 5.79 -6.23
N ALA A 17 -13.68 5.02 -5.79
CA ALA A 17 -14.96 5.52 -5.33
C ALA A 17 -14.80 6.52 -4.18
N GLU A 18 -13.96 6.24 -3.18
CA GLU A 18 -13.68 7.16 -2.08
C GLU A 18 -13.24 8.55 -2.56
N HIS A 19 -12.25 8.59 -3.47
CA HIS A 19 -11.72 9.86 -3.99
C HIS A 19 -12.70 10.55 -4.94
N MET A 20 -13.42 9.78 -5.76
CA MET A 20 -14.45 10.32 -6.65
C MET A 20 -15.62 10.93 -5.88
N LEU A 21 -16.15 10.22 -4.87
CA LEU A 21 -17.24 10.68 -4.03
C LEU A 21 -16.82 11.94 -3.25
N GLN A 22 -15.59 11.97 -2.73
CA GLN A 22 -15.06 13.17 -2.07
C GLN A 22 -14.98 14.38 -3.02
N ALA A 23 -14.58 14.18 -4.27
CA ALA A 23 -14.33 15.26 -5.23
C ALA A 23 -15.58 15.73 -6.00
N ILE A 24 -16.53 14.84 -6.27
CA ILE A 24 -17.64 15.09 -7.20
C ILE A 24 -19.01 14.98 -6.51
N MET A 25 -19.25 13.92 -5.73
CA MET A 25 -20.56 13.62 -5.12
C MET A 25 -20.46 13.35 -3.61
N PRO A 26 -20.09 14.35 -2.79
CA PRO A 26 -19.84 14.15 -1.37
C PRO A 26 -21.11 13.75 -0.59
N SER A 27 -22.29 14.10 -1.09
CA SER A 27 -23.59 13.70 -0.52
C SER A 27 -23.84 12.18 -0.53
N LEU A 28 -23.19 11.44 -1.43
CA LEU A 28 -23.28 9.99 -1.54
C LEU A 28 -22.14 9.26 -0.81
N ARG A 29 -21.21 9.99 -0.21
CA ARG A 29 -20.08 9.40 0.51
C ARG A 29 -20.56 8.77 1.81
N PRO A 30 -20.31 7.47 2.05
CA PRO A 30 -20.64 6.87 3.33
C PRO A 30 -19.68 7.38 4.41
N TYR A 31 -20.22 7.66 5.60
CA TYR A 31 -19.44 8.05 6.78
C TYR A 31 -19.46 7.01 7.89
N TRP A 32 -20.19 5.91 7.71
CA TRP A 32 -20.19 4.74 8.61
C TRP A 32 -19.05 3.74 8.27
N CYS A 33 -18.36 3.93 7.15
CA CYS A 33 -17.14 3.23 6.76
C CYS A 33 -16.27 4.16 5.91
N ASN A 34 -14.97 3.85 5.78
CA ASN A 34 -14.09 4.53 4.82
C ASN A 34 -13.75 3.58 3.66
N LEU A 35 -14.26 3.86 2.45
CA LEU A 35 -14.10 2.97 1.29
C LEU A 35 -12.64 2.90 0.82
N GLY A 36 -11.89 3.99 0.99
CA GLY A 36 -10.48 4.05 0.64
C GLY A 36 -9.64 3.17 1.55
N ILE A 37 -9.80 3.31 2.86
CA ILE A 37 -9.10 2.48 3.85
C ILE A 37 -9.53 1.01 3.73
N TYR A 38 -10.82 0.75 3.52
CA TYR A 38 -11.32 -0.60 3.22
C TYR A 38 -10.54 -1.24 2.04
N GLY A 39 -10.45 -0.53 0.91
CA GLY A 39 -9.72 -1.03 -0.26
C GLY A 39 -8.23 -1.23 0.03
N VAL A 40 -7.59 -0.31 0.75
CA VAL A 40 -6.19 -0.43 1.18
C VAL A 40 -5.97 -1.67 2.06
N MET A 41 -6.86 -1.97 3.01
CA MET A 41 -6.75 -3.17 3.85
C MET A 41 -6.92 -4.45 3.05
N VAL A 42 -7.84 -4.49 2.09
CA VAL A 42 -7.99 -5.64 1.17
C VAL A 42 -6.73 -5.82 0.30
N PHE A 43 -6.16 -4.74 -0.23
CA PHE A 43 -4.88 -4.80 -0.96
C PHE A 43 -3.77 -5.38 -0.10
N PHE A 44 -3.65 -4.95 1.16
CA PHE A 44 -2.60 -5.40 2.06
C PHE A 44 -2.78 -6.85 2.51
N LEU A 45 -4.01 -7.32 2.73
CA LEU A 45 -4.28 -8.75 2.93
C LEU A 45 -3.83 -9.58 1.73
N VAL A 46 -4.18 -9.15 0.50
CA VAL A 46 -3.76 -9.84 -0.73
C VAL A 46 -2.25 -9.82 -0.92
N SER A 47 -1.59 -8.67 -0.68
CA SER A 47 -0.14 -8.53 -0.74
C SER A 47 0.55 -9.48 0.25
N GLY A 48 0.06 -9.52 1.50
CA GLY A 48 0.49 -10.44 2.54
C GLY A 48 0.37 -11.91 2.15
N TYR A 49 -0.72 -12.28 1.49
CA TYR A 49 -0.97 -13.65 1.03
C TYR A 49 0.00 -14.09 -0.10
N ILE A 50 0.46 -13.17 -0.95
CA ILE A 50 1.25 -13.52 -2.16
C ILE A 50 2.75 -13.29 -2.00
N ILE A 51 3.17 -12.21 -1.33
CA ILE A 51 4.56 -11.74 -1.36
C ILE A 51 5.54 -12.73 -0.69
N PRO A 52 5.32 -13.24 0.53
CA PRO A 52 6.24 -14.22 1.14
C PRO A 52 6.43 -15.46 0.25
N VAL A 53 5.32 -15.97 -0.29
CA VAL A 53 5.30 -17.12 -1.21
C VAL A 53 6.09 -16.86 -2.48
N SER A 54 6.03 -15.64 -3.02
CA SER A 54 6.78 -15.27 -4.21
C SER A 54 8.29 -15.24 -3.98
N LEU A 55 8.72 -14.92 -2.76
CA LEU A 55 10.12 -14.94 -2.36
C LEU A 55 10.60 -16.38 -2.18
N GLU A 56 9.82 -17.21 -1.48
CA GLU A 56 10.09 -18.65 -1.30
C GLU A 56 10.19 -19.39 -2.64
N ARG A 57 9.28 -19.14 -3.58
CA ARG A 57 9.29 -19.78 -4.91
C ARG A 57 10.51 -19.42 -5.74
N ARG A 58 11.04 -18.19 -5.61
CA ARG A 58 12.24 -17.79 -6.34
C ARG A 58 13.52 -18.26 -5.67
N GLY A 59 13.55 -18.33 -4.34
CA GLY A 59 14.71 -18.79 -3.57
C GLY A 59 15.91 -17.83 -3.53
N ASP A 60 15.90 -16.74 -4.31
CA ASP A 60 17.01 -15.80 -4.45
C ASP A 60 16.59 -14.36 -4.11
N LEU A 61 17.29 -13.75 -3.15
CA LEU A 61 17.08 -12.36 -2.71
C LEU A 61 17.34 -11.37 -3.86
N ARG A 62 18.36 -11.60 -4.69
CA ARG A 62 18.67 -10.73 -5.82
C ARG A 62 17.52 -10.74 -6.84
N ALA A 63 17.10 -11.94 -7.27
CA ALA A 63 16.00 -12.09 -8.20
C ALA A 63 14.68 -11.51 -7.66
N PHE A 64 14.43 -11.62 -6.35
CA PHE A 64 13.30 -10.97 -5.69
C PHE A 64 13.33 -9.45 -5.88
N TRP A 65 14.42 -8.78 -5.49
CA TRP A 65 14.53 -7.33 -5.59
C TRP A 65 14.46 -6.81 -7.04
N ILE A 66 15.12 -7.49 -7.97
CA ILE A 66 15.04 -7.16 -9.41
C ILE A 66 13.58 -7.24 -9.88
N SER A 67 12.89 -8.32 -9.55
CA SER A 67 11.48 -8.50 -9.93
C SER A 67 10.57 -7.42 -9.36
N ARG A 68 10.86 -6.89 -8.16
CA ARG A 68 10.07 -5.81 -7.54
C ARG A 68 10.40 -4.44 -8.14
N ALA A 69 11.67 -4.18 -8.43
CA ALA A 69 12.10 -2.95 -9.08
C ALA A 69 11.38 -2.76 -10.43
N PHE A 70 11.41 -3.79 -11.30
CA PHE A 70 10.74 -3.76 -12.61
C PHE A 70 9.20 -3.76 -12.52
N ARG A 71 8.62 -4.15 -11.38
CA ARG A 71 7.18 -4.12 -11.17
C ARG A 71 6.69 -2.73 -10.75
N LEU A 72 7.46 -2.02 -9.91
CA LEU A 72 7.00 -0.81 -9.24
C LEU A 72 7.58 0.47 -9.86
N TYR A 73 8.90 0.57 -9.98
CA TYR A 73 9.57 1.83 -10.34
C TYR A 73 9.17 2.43 -11.70
N PRO A 74 9.01 1.65 -12.79
CA PRO A 74 8.74 2.22 -14.12
C PRO A 74 7.52 3.13 -14.14
N LEU A 75 6.40 2.66 -13.59
CA LEU A 75 5.19 3.46 -13.55
C LEU A 75 5.23 4.51 -12.45
N TYR A 76 5.79 4.18 -11.28
CA TYR A 76 5.95 5.13 -10.17
C TYR A 76 6.71 6.39 -10.61
N VAL A 77 7.85 6.22 -11.28
CA VAL A 77 8.67 7.34 -11.80
C VAL A 77 7.94 8.09 -12.92
N ALA A 78 7.27 7.38 -13.83
CA ALA A 78 6.51 8.02 -14.91
C ALA A 78 5.38 8.92 -14.36
N VAL A 79 4.66 8.46 -13.34
CA VAL A 79 3.59 9.23 -12.69
C VAL A 79 4.14 10.42 -11.90
N ILE A 80 5.28 10.28 -11.21
CA ILE A 80 5.97 11.40 -10.58
C ILE A 80 6.35 12.44 -11.64
N GLY A 81 7.01 12.01 -12.72
CA GLY A 81 7.44 12.89 -13.81
C GLY A 81 6.27 13.65 -14.44
N LEU A 82 5.16 12.96 -14.73
CA LEU A 82 3.94 13.60 -15.24
C LEU A 82 3.36 14.62 -14.24
N THR A 83 3.29 14.26 -12.96
CA THR A 83 2.74 15.15 -11.93
C THR A 83 3.60 16.42 -11.78
N LEU A 84 4.92 16.28 -11.81
CA LEU A 84 5.85 17.41 -11.78
C LEU A 84 5.77 18.26 -13.06
N ALA A 85 5.61 17.63 -14.23
CA ALA A 85 5.44 18.34 -15.50
C ALA A 85 4.13 19.14 -15.55
N LEU A 86 3.09 18.73 -14.82
CA LEU A 86 1.83 19.45 -14.69
C LEU A 86 1.83 20.50 -13.56
N ALA A 87 2.89 20.56 -12.74
CA ALA A 87 2.92 21.36 -11.53
C ALA A 87 2.83 22.88 -11.76
N TRP A 88 3.15 23.35 -12.97
CA TRP A 88 3.00 24.77 -13.35
C TRP A 88 1.54 25.20 -13.46
N TRP A 89 0.62 24.25 -13.69
CA TRP A 89 -0.82 24.52 -13.79
C TRP A 89 -1.61 23.93 -12.62
N ILE A 90 -1.25 22.72 -12.17
CA ILE A 90 -1.89 22.03 -11.05
C ILE A 90 -0.85 21.88 -9.94
N PRO A 91 -0.82 22.79 -8.95
CA PRO A 91 0.23 22.79 -7.93
C PRO A 91 0.27 21.47 -7.16
N VAL A 92 1.48 20.96 -6.97
CA VAL A 92 1.74 19.89 -5.98
C VAL A 92 1.48 20.44 -4.58
N ARG A 93 0.94 19.60 -3.69
CA ARG A 93 0.60 19.98 -2.31
C ARG A 93 1.81 20.61 -1.60
N ASP A 94 1.57 21.67 -0.84
CA ASP A 94 2.65 22.38 -0.13
C ASP A 94 3.34 21.55 0.95
N ALA A 95 2.67 20.51 1.45
CA ALA A 95 3.25 19.56 2.38
C ALA A 95 4.40 18.73 1.78
N VAL A 96 4.52 18.67 0.44
CA VAL A 96 5.63 17.96 -0.23
C VAL A 96 6.87 18.85 -0.20
N PRO A 97 7.95 18.43 0.48
CA PRO A 97 9.16 19.23 0.56
C PRO A 97 9.79 19.40 -0.83
N ARG A 98 10.33 20.60 -1.10
CA ARG A 98 10.91 20.99 -2.40
C ARG A 98 12.43 21.02 -2.32
N ASP A 99 13.00 20.04 -1.62
CA ASP A 99 14.43 19.92 -1.38
C ASP A 99 14.96 18.52 -1.74
N PRO A 100 16.29 18.33 -1.84
CA PRO A 100 16.87 17.05 -2.26
C PRO A 100 16.52 15.85 -1.37
N SER A 101 16.16 16.04 -0.10
CA SER A 101 15.72 14.95 0.77
C SER A 101 14.40 14.34 0.31
N ALA A 102 13.48 15.13 -0.26
CA ALA A 102 12.24 14.60 -0.83
C ALA A 102 12.52 13.67 -2.00
N VAL A 103 13.52 13.98 -2.84
CA VAL A 103 13.95 13.13 -3.96
C VAL A 103 14.53 11.82 -3.42
N ALA A 104 15.39 11.89 -2.41
CA ALA A 104 15.98 10.71 -1.77
C ALA A 104 14.90 9.78 -1.16
N ALA A 105 13.93 10.35 -0.45
CA ALA A 105 12.80 9.59 0.12
C ALA A 105 11.93 8.92 -0.97
N HIS A 106 11.64 9.64 -2.07
CA HIS A 106 10.88 9.06 -3.19
C HIS A 106 11.68 7.98 -3.92
N ALA A 107 13.01 8.13 -4.03
CA ALA A 107 13.88 7.16 -4.70
C ALA A 107 13.93 5.81 -3.97
N THR A 108 13.74 5.78 -2.66
CA THR A 108 13.64 4.53 -1.86
C THR A 108 12.21 4.02 -1.71
N MET A 109 11.21 4.83 -2.09
CA MET A 109 9.80 4.63 -1.78
C MET A 109 9.48 4.60 -0.27
N LEU A 110 10.40 5.00 0.62
CA LEU A 110 10.21 4.97 2.09
C LEU A 110 9.62 6.27 2.67
N THR A 111 8.96 7.07 1.84
CA THR A 111 8.50 8.44 2.15
C THR A 111 7.76 8.55 3.48
N ASP A 112 6.78 7.68 3.73
CA ASP A 112 5.94 7.78 4.94
C ASP A 112 6.70 7.45 6.23
N VAL A 113 7.62 6.48 6.18
CA VAL A 113 8.41 6.05 7.34
C VAL A 113 9.61 6.94 7.63
N VAL A 114 9.89 7.93 6.77
CA VAL A 114 10.90 8.97 7.00
C VAL A 114 10.27 10.37 7.12
N GLY A 115 8.95 10.45 7.28
CA GLY A 115 8.24 11.71 7.54
C GLY A 115 8.06 12.61 6.32
N VAL A 116 8.24 12.12 5.10
CA VAL A 116 8.15 12.91 3.86
C VAL A 116 6.78 12.71 3.19
N ALA A 117 6.10 13.81 2.87
CA ALA A 117 4.85 13.75 2.11
C ALA A 117 5.11 13.38 0.64
N THR A 118 4.15 12.70 0.03
CA THR A 118 4.28 12.16 -1.33
C THR A 118 3.80 13.13 -2.40
N VAL A 119 4.46 13.12 -3.57
CA VAL A 119 4.07 13.91 -4.75
C VAL A 119 2.63 13.60 -5.19
N VAL A 120 2.23 12.32 -5.10
CA VAL A 120 0.86 11.86 -5.36
C VAL A 120 0.34 11.17 -4.10
N ASP A 121 -0.85 11.56 -3.65
CA ASP A 121 -1.34 11.20 -2.32
C ASP A 121 -1.37 9.69 -2.07
N PRO A 122 -1.94 8.83 -2.94
CA PRO A 122 -1.95 7.38 -2.74
C PRO A 122 -0.58 6.71 -2.55
N MET A 123 0.54 7.34 -2.93
CA MET A 123 1.87 6.74 -2.86
C MET A 123 2.34 6.42 -1.43
N TRP A 124 1.73 6.98 -0.38
CA TRP A 124 2.11 6.68 1.00
C TRP A 124 1.99 5.18 1.33
N THR A 125 1.04 4.46 0.72
CA THR A 125 0.88 3.01 0.96
C THR A 125 2.05 2.19 0.43
N LEU A 126 2.71 2.67 -0.63
CA LEU A 126 3.87 2.01 -1.20
C LEU A 126 5.07 2.02 -0.23
N SER A 127 5.13 2.99 0.68
CA SER A 127 6.11 3.00 1.76
C SER A 127 5.95 1.80 2.68
N TYR A 128 4.72 1.47 3.08
CA TYR A 128 4.47 0.31 3.91
C TYR A 128 4.64 -1.01 3.14
N GLU A 129 4.32 -1.03 1.85
CA GLU A 129 4.64 -2.19 1.00
C GLU A 129 6.15 -2.42 0.89
N MET A 130 6.95 -1.35 0.78
CA MET A 130 8.42 -1.42 0.78
C MET A 130 8.98 -1.93 2.11
N VAL A 131 8.47 -1.43 3.24
CA VAL A 131 8.81 -1.97 4.58
C VAL A 131 8.47 -3.45 4.65
N PHE A 132 7.30 -3.86 4.18
CA PHE A 132 6.92 -5.28 4.16
C PHE A 132 7.85 -6.12 3.31
N TYR A 133 8.30 -5.63 2.14
CA TYR A 133 9.31 -6.32 1.33
C TYR A 133 10.63 -6.50 2.08
N LEU A 134 11.12 -5.46 2.77
CA LEU A 134 12.35 -5.50 3.55
C LEU A 134 12.24 -6.49 4.73
N VAL A 135 11.12 -6.47 5.46
CA VAL A 135 10.88 -7.40 6.58
C VAL A 135 10.73 -8.84 6.09
N CYS A 136 9.97 -9.09 5.00
CA CYS A 136 9.85 -10.42 4.42
C CYS A 136 11.21 -10.97 3.95
N ALA A 137 12.01 -10.13 3.29
CA ALA A 137 13.36 -10.50 2.87
C ALA A 137 14.26 -10.84 4.07
N ALA A 138 14.20 -10.06 5.16
CA ALA A 138 14.93 -10.33 6.38
C ALA A 138 14.46 -11.63 7.06
N MET A 139 13.15 -11.87 7.16
CA MET A 139 12.61 -13.11 7.72
C MET A 139 13.02 -14.34 6.90
N TYR A 140 13.07 -14.20 5.57
CA TYR A 140 13.56 -15.25 4.68
C TYR A 140 15.05 -15.51 4.90
N ALA A 141 15.88 -14.46 4.94
CA ALA A 141 17.32 -14.55 5.19
C ALA A 141 17.64 -15.15 6.58
N ALA A 142 16.80 -14.89 7.59
CA ALA A 142 16.91 -15.47 8.92
C ALA A 142 16.31 -16.89 9.06
N GLY A 143 15.69 -17.44 8.01
CA GLY A 143 15.06 -18.77 8.08
C GLY A 143 13.75 -18.82 8.91
N VAL A 144 13.14 -17.67 9.21
CA VAL A 144 11.90 -17.57 10.01
C VAL A 144 10.67 -17.14 9.22
N HIS A 145 10.75 -17.18 7.88
CA HIS A 145 9.69 -16.76 6.95
C HIS A 145 8.36 -17.52 7.11
N THR A 146 8.37 -18.71 7.71
CA THR A 146 7.16 -19.48 8.04
C THR A 146 6.36 -18.90 9.21
N ARG A 147 6.97 -18.01 10.02
CA ARG A 147 6.37 -17.45 11.25
C ARG A 147 5.51 -16.21 11.02
N GLY A 148 4.80 -16.14 9.89
CA GLY A 148 3.95 -15.00 9.53
C GLY A 148 2.90 -14.66 10.60
N GLY A 149 2.28 -15.67 11.23
CA GLY A 149 1.32 -15.44 12.32
C GLY A 149 1.92 -14.78 13.57
N VAL A 150 3.17 -15.12 13.92
CA VAL A 150 3.89 -14.46 15.03
C VAL A 150 4.22 -13.01 14.67
N ALA A 151 4.68 -12.78 13.43
CA ALA A 151 4.91 -11.42 12.96
C ALA A 151 3.63 -10.57 12.99
N ALA A 152 2.48 -11.13 12.61
CA ALA A 152 1.18 -10.45 12.70
C ALA A 152 0.88 -9.99 14.14
N LEU A 153 1.09 -10.86 15.13
CA LEU A 153 0.90 -10.52 16.54
C LEU A 153 1.88 -9.47 17.05
N LEU A 154 3.17 -9.58 16.68
CA LEU A 154 4.20 -8.63 17.09
C LEU A 154 3.91 -7.22 16.53
N PHE A 155 3.54 -7.12 15.26
CA PHE A 155 3.17 -5.84 14.67
C PHE A 155 1.84 -5.31 15.21
N ALA A 156 0.86 -6.17 15.50
CA ALA A 156 -0.41 -5.74 16.09
C ALA A 156 -0.23 -5.25 17.54
N GLY A 157 0.56 -5.96 18.35
CA GLY A 157 0.96 -5.50 19.69
C GLY A 157 1.78 -4.22 19.62
N GLY A 158 2.71 -4.12 18.68
CA GLY A 158 3.47 -2.91 18.40
C GLY A 158 2.58 -1.73 17.99
N ALA A 159 1.51 -1.97 17.23
CA ALA A 159 0.54 -0.94 16.86
C ALA A 159 -0.18 -0.37 18.09
N VAL A 160 -0.64 -1.25 19.00
CA VAL A 160 -1.26 -0.84 20.26
C VAL A 160 -0.27 -0.05 21.13
N LEU A 161 0.96 -0.55 21.30
CA LEU A 161 2.00 0.14 22.07
C LEU A 161 2.35 1.50 21.47
N ALA A 162 2.50 1.59 20.15
CA ALA A 162 2.77 2.85 19.47
C ALA A 162 1.61 3.83 19.63
N GLY A 163 0.36 3.38 19.55
CA GLY A 163 -0.82 4.22 19.78
C GLY A 163 -0.92 4.74 21.21
N LEU A 164 -0.50 3.94 22.20
CA LEU A 164 -0.50 4.32 23.61
C LEU A 164 0.67 5.24 24.00
N LEU A 165 1.85 5.01 23.43
CA LEU A 165 3.10 5.60 23.91
C LEU A 165 3.61 6.76 23.06
N LEU A 166 3.24 6.83 21.77
CA LEU A 166 3.80 7.81 20.84
C LEU A 166 2.78 8.89 20.49
N SER A 167 3.09 10.13 20.86
CA SER A 167 2.35 11.31 20.44
C SER A 167 2.75 11.82 19.04
N GLY A 168 3.85 11.29 18.49
CA GLY A 168 4.42 11.61 17.19
C GLY A 168 5.73 10.83 16.98
N PRO A 169 6.38 10.97 15.82
CA PRO A 169 7.66 10.30 15.55
C PRO A 169 8.78 10.83 16.46
N PRO A 170 9.47 9.96 17.23
CA PRO A 170 10.64 10.36 18.01
C PRO A 170 11.82 10.92 17.19
N LEU A 171 11.98 10.44 15.96
CA LEU A 171 13.06 10.82 15.05
C LEU A 171 12.50 11.54 13.84
N THR A 172 12.93 12.79 13.67
CA THR A 172 12.55 13.65 12.55
C THR A 172 13.78 14.31 11.93
N GLY A 173 13.62 14.79 10.69
CA GLY A 173 14.61 15.63 10.00
C GLY A 173 15.30 14.92 8.83
N GLY A 174 15.89 15.74 7.95
CA GLY A 174 16.47 15.25 6.69
C GLY A 174 17.62 14.26 6.87
N TRP A 175 18.30 14.25 8.02
CA TRP A 175 19.36 13.28 8.30
C TRP A 175 18.83 11.83 8.33
N VAL A 176 17.61 11.61 8.81
CA VAL A 176 16.97 10.27 8.82
C VAL A 176 16.75 9.80 7.39
N VAL A 177 16.31 10.71 6.52
CA VAL A 177 16.10 10.45 5.09
C VAL A 177 17.41 10.06 4.41
N TRP A 178 18.48 10.84 4.62
CA TRP A 178 19.77 10.55 4.01
C TRP A 178 20.40 9.26 4.55
N ALA A 179 20.39 9.07 5.87
CA ALA A 179 20.94 7.87 6.50
C ALA A 179 20.23 6.60 6.01
N SER A 180 18.89 6.61 6.00
CA SER A 180 18.10 5.48 5.49
C SER A 180 18.28 5.26 3.99
N THR A 181 18.40 6.33 3.19
CA THR A 181 18.64 6.23 1.75
C THR A 181 20.00 5.62 1.43
N VAL A 182 21.06 6.08 2.10
CA VAL A 182 22.41 5.54 1.94
C VAL A 182 22.45 4.08 2.37
N ALA A 183 21.87 3.75 3.53
CA ALA A 183 21.78 2.37 4.01
C ALA A 183 21.03 1.47 3.01
N PHE A 184 19.88 1.92 2.50
CA PHE A 184 19.09 1.20 1.50
C PHE A 184 19.88 0.98 0.20
N ALA A 185 20.50 2.02 -0.35
CA ALA A 185 21.24 1.95 -1.62
C ALA A 185 22.46 1.03 -1.52
N LEU A 186 23.29 1.19 -0.48
CA LEU A 186 24.44 0.32 -0.24
C LEU A 186 24.01 -1.10 0.03
N GLY A 187 22.94 -1.28 0.81
CA GLY A 187 22.44 -2.59 1.15
C GLY A 187 21.91 -3.34 -0.07
N LEU A 188 21.12 -2.67 -0.91
CA LEU A 188 20.65 -3.24 -2.16
C LEU A 188 21.80 -3.56 -3.12
N ALA A 189 22.81 -2.69 -3.21
CA ALA A 189 24.02 -2.94 -3.99
C ALA A 189 24.76 -4.22 -3.53
N CYS A 190 24.91 -4.41 -2.21
CA CYS A 190 25.48 -5.62 -1.63
C CYS A 190 24.66 -6.88 -1.96
N VAL A 191 23.33 -6.81 -1.87
CA VAL A 191 22.43 -7.92 -2.24
C VAL A 191 22.54 -8.26 -3.72
N VAL A 192 22.58 -7.26 -4.61
CA VAL A 192 22.73 -7.47 -6.06
C VAL A 192 24.12 -8.02 -6.41
N ALA A 193 25.17 -7.54 -5.75
CA ALA A 193 26.53 -8.04 -5.89
C ALA A 193 26.74 -9.42 -5.21
N ARG A 194 25.73 -9.94 -4.50
CA ARG A 194 25.78 -11.17 -3.69
C ARG A 194 26.90 -11.17 -2.64
N ARG A 195 27.28 -10.00 -2.14
CA ARG A 195 28.32 -9.81 -1.11
C ARG A 195 27.67 -9.49 0.23
N GLY A 196 27.82 -10.38 1.22
CA GLY A 196 27.21 -10.18 2.53
C GLY A 196 25.68 -10.01 2.48
N ALA A 197 25.01 -10.62 1.49
CA ALA A 197 23.61 -10.37 1.21
C ALA A 197 22.70 -10.67 2.42
N VAL A 198 22.98 -11.73 3.18
CA VAL A 198 22.22 -12.10 4.39
C VAL A 198 22.31 -11.03 5.49
N PRO A 199 23.50 -10.70 6.06
CA PRO A 199 23.58 -9.72 7.14
C PRO A 199 23.06 -8.34 6.72
N VAL A 200 23.30 -7.93 5.48
CA VAL A 200 22.77 -6.68 4.94
C VAL A 200 21.25 -6.69 4.85
N THR A 201 20.65 -7.79 4.37
CA THR A 201 19.19 -7.91 4.29
C THR A 201 18.55 -7.86 5.69
N LEU A 202 19.19 -8.50 6.69
CA LEU A 202 18.75 -8.42 8.08
C LEU A 202 18.83 -6.98 8.61
N ALA A 203 19.95 -6.30 8.38
CA ALA A 203 20.14 -4.92 8.80
C ALA A 203 19.10 -3.98 8.17
N LEU A 204 18.81 -4.15 6.87
CA LEU A 204 17.77 -3.38 6.19
C LEU A 204 16.37 -3.66 6.74
N GLY A 205 16.04 -4.92 7.03
CA GLY A 205 14.76 -5.27 7.64
C GLY A 205 14.58 -4.68 9.04
N ILE A 206 15.62 -4.78 9.88
CA ILE A 206 15.63 -4.16 11.22
C ILE A 206 15.53 -2.64 11.12
N GLY A 207 16.29 -2.02 10.20
CA GLY A 207 16.23 -0.59 9.93
C GLY A 207 14.84 -0.14 9.49
N ALA A 208 14.16 -0.92 8.64
CA ALA A 208 12.80 -0.62 8.20
C ALA A 208 11.79 -0.66 9.37
N VAL A 209 11.92 -1.64 10.28
CA VAL A 209 11.10 -1.70 11.50
C VAL A 209 11.42 -0.52 12.42
N ALA A 210 12.69 -0.16 12.58
CA ALA A 210 13.08 1.00 13.37
C ALA A 210 12.49 2.30 12.80
N LEU A 211 12.57 2.53 11.49
CA LEU A 211 11.96 3.69 10.84
C LEU A 211 10.44 3.72 11.01
N LEU A 212 9.78 2.55 10.88
CA LEU A 212 8.33 2.42 11.08
C LEU A 212 7.89 2.93 12.46
N PHE A 213 8.60 2.54 13.53
CA PHE A 213 8.23 2.93 14.89
C PHE A 213 8.78 4.28 15.32
N LEU A 214 9.96 4.66 14.84
CA LEU A 214 10.68 5.84 15.34
C LEU A 214 10.53 7.08 14.45
N SER A 215 10.18 6.95 13.18
CA SER A 215 10.15 8.09 12.25
C SER A 215 8.90 8.22 11.38
N SER A 216 8.06 7.17 11.31
CA SER A 216 6.80 7.24 10.57
C SER A 216 5.85 8.31 11.09
N ARG A 217 5.09 8.92 10.16
CA ARG A 217 4.06 9.93 10.48
C ARG A 217 2.94 9.37 11.37
N ALA A 218 2.63 8.08 11.25
CA ALA A 218 1.63 7.40 12.04
C ALA A 218 2.11 5.97 12.40
N PRO A 219 3.01 5.82 13.38
CA PRO A 219 3.65 4.53 13.69
C PRO A 219 2.67 3.41 14.01
N TRP A 220 1.61 3.70 14.77
CA TRP A 220 0.55 2.74 15.09
C TRP A 220 -0.14 2.21 13.83
N PHE A 221 -0.40 3.10 12.86
CA PHE A 221 -1.14 2.78 11.66
C PHE A 221 -0.28 1.96 10.69
N GLY A 222 0.99 2.36 10.53
CA GLY A 222 1.97 1.57 9.79
C GLY A 222 2.14 0.17 10.37
N ALA A 223 2.29 0.05 11.70
CA ALA A 223 2.37 -1.24 12.37
C ALA A 223 1.08 -2.07 12.19
N ALA A 224 -0.10 -1.46 12.26
CA ALA A 224 -1.37 -2.12 12.00
C ALA A 224 -1.47 -2.65 10.56
N ILE A 225 -0.99 -1.89 9.57
CA ILE A 225 -0.90 -2.33 8.16
C ILE A 225 0.00 -3.56 8.04
N LEU A 226 1.20 -3.52 8.63
CA LEU A 226 2.13 -4.65 8.61
C LEU A 226 1.50 -5.89 9.27
N ALA A 227 0.76 -5.71 10.37
CA ALA A 227 0.01 -6.79 11.02
C ALA A 227 -1.04 -7.41 10.08
N VAL A 228 -1.80 -6.59 9.36
CA VAL A 228 -2.78 -7.04 8.35
C VAL A 228 -2.10 -7.79 7.20
N MET A 229 -0.96 -7.32 6.72
CA MET A 229 -0.19 -8.04 5.69
C MET A 229 0.30 -9.41 6.21
N PHE A 230 0.85 -9.46 7.42
CA PHE A 230 1.27 -10.74 8.01
C PHE A 230 0.10 -11.66 8.36
N ALA A 231 -1.08 -11.11 8.66
CA ALA A 231 -2.31 -11.90 8.77
C ALA A 231 -2.65 -12.59 7.43
N GLY A 232 -2.52 -11.90 6.30
CA GLY A 232 -2.64 -12.50 4.97
C GLY A 232 -1.64 -13.65 4.73
N ALA A 233 -0.39 -13.48 5.19
CA ALA A 233 0.63 -14.53 5.12
C ALA A 233 0.28 -15.74 6.01
N ALA A 234 -0.26 -15.50 7.20
CA ALA A 234 -0.72 -16.55 8.11
C ALA A 234 -1.92 -17.33 7.56
N VAL A 235 -2.87 -16.64 6.91
CA VAL A 235 -4.01 -17.26 6.21
C VAL A 235 -3.51 -18.17 5.08
N HIS A 236 -2.51 -17.73 4.31
CA HIS A 236 -1.91 -18.57 3.26
C HIS A 236 -1.33 -19.88 3.83
N ARG A 237 -0.55 -19.79 4.91
CA ARG A 237 0.06 -20.96 5.57
C ARG A 237 -0.99 -21.90 6.16
N TRP A 238 -2.07 -21.36 6.73
CA TRP A 238 -3.19 -22.18 7.17
C TRP A 238 -3.81 -22.96 6.01
N GLU A 239 -4.05 -22.30 4.87
CA GLU A 239 -4.67 -22.95 3.71
C GLU A 239 -3.78 -24.03 3.08
N ARG A 240 -2.46 -23.84 3.05
CA ARG A 240 -1.55 -24.67 2.25
C ARG A 240 -0.63 -25.60 3.03
N GLU A 241 -0.39 -25.33 4.31
CA GLU A 241 0.73 -25.94 5.06
C GLU A 241 0.37 -26.28 6.52
N ALA A 242 -0.93 -26.37 6.86
CA ALA A 242 -1.42 -26.68 8.21
C ALA A 242 -0.98 -25.66 9.29
N GLY A 243 -0.78 -24.39 8.90
CA GLY A 243 -0.59 -23.28 9.86
C GLY A 243 -1.78 -23.06 10.78
N ARG A 244 -1.60 -22.31 11.88
CA ARG A 244 -2.67 -21.98 12.84
C ARG A 244 -3.32 -20.63 12.49
N LEU A 245 -4.66 -20.54 12.55
CA LEU A 245 -5.40 -19.29 12.31
C LEU A 245 -5.58 -18.39 13.53
N TRP A 246 -5.44 -18.90 14.76
CA TRP A 246 -5.66 -18.10 15.96
C TRP A 246 -4.86 -16.77 15.99
N PRO A 247 -3.60 -16.68 15.46
CA PRO A 247 -2.87 -15.42 15.44
C PRO A 247 -3.55 -14.35 14.59
N VAL A 248 -4.30 -14.74 13.55
CA VAL A 248 -5.05 -13.82 12.69
C VAL A 248 -6.18 -13.16 13.48
N GLY A 249 -6.96 -13.96 14.21
CA GLY A 249 -8.05 -13.44 15.04
C GLY A 249 -7.54 -12.52 16.15
N ALA A 250 -6.49 -12.94 16.87
CA ALA A 250 -5.88 -12.12 17.91
C ALA A 250 -5.25 -10.82 17.35
N ALA A 251 -4.53 -10.88 16.23
CA ALA A 251 -3.99 -9.69 15.58
C ALA A 251 -5.11 -8.75 15.11
N ALA A 252 -6.22 -9.26 14.58
CA ALA A 252 -7.36 -8.45 14.16
C ALA A 252 -7.98 -7.67 15.33
N VAL A 253 -8.13 -8.30 16.49
CA VAL A 253 -8.62 -7.62 17.71
C VAL A 253 -7.66 -6.51 18.13
N LEU A 254 -6.35 -6.79 18.18
CA LEU A 254 -5.34 -5.80 18.54
C LEU A 254 -5.30 -4.62 17.56
N VAL A 255 -5.41 -4.88 16.25
CA VAL A 255 -5.49 -3.84 15.21
C VAL A 255 -6.78 -3.00 15.34
N ALA A 256 -7.89 -3.61 15.74
CA ALA A 256 -9.15 -2.90 15.96
C ALA A 256 -9.07 -1.89 17.13
N VAL A 257 -8.31 -2.21 18.19
CA VAL A 257 -8.16 -1.35 19.37
C VAL A 257 -6.94 -0.42 19.33
N ALA A 258 -5.98 -0.65 18.42
CA ALA A 258 -4.77 0.15 18.29
C ALA A 258 -4.98 1.69 18.22
N PRO A 259 -6.00 2.22 17.51
CA PRO A 259 -6.16 3.66 17.42
C PRO A 259 -6.76 4.35 18.64
N VAL A 260 -7.31 3.62 19.63
CA VAL A 260 -8.15 4.20 20.71
C VAL A 260 -7.46 5.36 21.43
N TRP A 261 -6.14 5.29 21.57
CA TRP A 261 -5.32 6.30 22.27
C TRP A 261 -4.36 7.05 21.35
N ALA A 262 -4.38 6.76 20.05
CA ALA A 262 -3.45 7.37 19.12
C ALA A 262 -3.76 8.86 18.91
N PRO A 263 -2.75 9.70 18.59
CA PRO A 263 -2.96 11.12 18.28
C PRO A 263 -3.96 11.34 17.13
N GLN A 264 -4.00 10.39 16.20
CA GLN A 264 -4.90 10.38 15.04
C GLN A 264 -6.30 9.83 15.37
N ALA A 265 -6.61 9.51 16.64
CA ALA A 265 -7.94 9.06 17.06
C ALA A 265 -9.05 10.05 16.68
N GLY A 266 -8.71 11.34 16.54
CA GLY A 266 -9.63 12.38 16.08
C GLY A 266 -9.96 12.35 14.58
N TRP A 267 -9.27 11.55 13.75
CA TRP A 267 -9.63 11.40 12.35
C TRP A 267 -11.01 10.73 12.23
N TRP A 268 -11.89 11.29 11.39
CA TRP A 268 -13.27 10.82 11.26
C TRP A 268 -13.38 9.31 10.96
N TRP A 269 -12.42 8.76 10.20
CA TRP A 269 -12.40 7.35 9.81
C TRP A 269 -11.66 6.43 10.80
N VAL A 270 -11.03 7.01 11.82
CA VAL A 270 -10.36 6.30 12.91
C VAL A 270 -11.32 6.13 14.11
N GLN A 271 -12.46 6.85 14.10
CA GLN A 271 -13.51 6.67 15.11
C GLN A 271 -13.88 5.18 15.24
N PRO A 272 -14.08 4.66 16.46
CA PRO A 272 -14.16 3.22 16.70
C PRO A 272 -15.19 2.50 15.83
N ASP A 273 -16.39 3.07 15.68
CA ASP A 273 -17.47 2.54 14.85
C ASP A 273 -17.08 2.45 13.37
N VAL A 274 -16.52 3.53 12.81
CA VAL A 274 -16.08 3.61 11.41
C VAL A 274 -14.89 2.68 11.15
N TRP A 275 -13.90 2.68 12.04
CA TRP A 275 -12.68 1.89 11.92
C TRP A 275 -12.99 0.39 12.00
N ILE A 276 -13.73 -0.04 13.02
CA ILE A 276 -14.09 -1.45 13.22
C ILE A 276 -14.96 -1.94 12.06
N THR A 277 -15.93 -1.15 11.61
CA THR A 277 -16.77 -1.50 10.45
C THR A 277 -15.93 -1.65 9.19
N THR A 278 -14.99 -0.72 8.95
CA THR A 278 -14.07 -0.77 7.80
C THR A 278 -13.19 -2.02 7.82
N LEU A 279 -12.61 -2.37 8.97
CA LEU A 279 -11.81 -3.59 9.14
C LEU A 279 -12.64 -4.86 8.96
N ALA A 280 -13.84 -4.91 9.56
CA ALA A 280 -14.75 -6.03 9.46
C ALA A 280 -15.17 -6.27 8.01
N MET A 281 -15.49 -5.22 7.26
CA MET A 281 -15.81 -5.31 5.83
C MET A 281 -14.63 -5.85 5.02
N ALA A 282 -13.40 -5.38 5.27
CA ALA A 282 -12.21 -5.86 4.57
C ALA A 282 -11.97 -7.35 4.84
N ALA A 283 -12.04 -7.77 6.11
CA ALA A 283 -11.90 -9.16 6.51
C ALA A 283 -13.02 -10.04 5.92
N ALA A 284 -14.27 -9.60 5.99
CA ALA A 284 -15.42 -10.31 5.44
C ALA A 284 -15.34 -10.44 3.92
N THR A 285 -14.89 -9.41 3.20
CA THR A 285 -14.68 -9.48 1.75
C THR A 285 -13.61 -10.50 1.41
N PHE A 286 -12.46 -10.43 2.08
CA PHE A 286 -11.36 -11.37 1.84
C PHE A 286 -11.79 -12.82 2.13
N ALA A 287 -12.36 -13.07 3.31
CA ALA A 287 -12.82 -14.38 3.74
C ALA A 287 -13.96 -14.91 2.86
N GLY A 288 -14.92 -14.05 2.49
CA GLY A 288 -16.06 -14.39 1.65
C GLY A 288 -15.62 -14.82 0.25
N VAL A 289 -14.81 -14.00 -0.43
CA VAL A 289 -14.26 -14.35 -1.76
C VAL A 289 -13.40 -15.61 -1.67
N MET A 290 -12.59 -15.75 -0.63
CA MET A 290 -11.80 -16.96 -0.39
C MET A 290 -12.71 -18.19 -0.22
N ALA A 291 -13.79 -18.11 0.56
CA ALA A 291 -14.70 -19.23 0.79
C ALA A 291 -15.40 -19.71 -0.48
N VAL A 292 -15.76 -18.79 -1.38
CA VAL A 292 -16.44 -19.13 -2.65
C VAL A 292 -15.48 -19.32 -3.83
N ARG A 293 -14.15 -19.21 -3.64
CA ARG A 293 -13.16 -19.15 -4.73
C ARG A 293 -13.18 -20.31 -5.73
N GLU A 294 -13.64 -21.49 -5.30
CA GLU A 294 -13.72 -22.68 -6.16
C GLU A 294 -15.05 -22.74 -6.95
N ARG A 295 -16.11 -22.15 -6.42
CA ARG A 295 -17.46 -22.17 -7.02
C ARG A 295 -17.74 -20.91 -7.83
N TRP A 296 -17.08 -19.81 -7.50
CA TRP A 296 -17.35 -18.52 -8.10
C TRP A 296 -16.69 -18.38 -9.48
N ARG A 297 -17.52 -18.26 -10.51
CA ARG A 297 -17.08 -17.91 -11.86
C ARG A 297 -16.78 -16.42 -11.93
N ILE A 298 -15.52 -16.07 -11.65
CA ILE A 298 -15.09 -14.68 -11.57
C ILE A 298 -15.23 -14.00 -12.94
N PRO A 299 -15.95 -12.86 -13.03
CA PRO A 299 -16.06 -12.11 -14.27
C PRO A 299 -14.69 -11.64 -14.79
N ARG A 300 -14.49 -11.70 -16.12
CA ARG A 300 -13.25 -11.26 -16.76
C ARG A 300 -12.92 -9.79 -16.50
N SER A 301 -13.95 -8.94 -16.41
CA SER A 301 -13.81 -7.52 -16.09
C SER A 301 -13.18 -7.31 -14.70
N LEU A 302 -13.57 -8.10 -13.71
CA LEU A 302 -13.07 -7.99 -12.35
C LEU A 302 -11.62 -8.48 -12.24
N VAL A 303 -11.27 -9.55 -12.95
CA VAL A 303 -9.87 -9.98 -13.10
C VAL A 303 -9.04 -8.90 -13.79
N TRP A 304 -9.57 -8.28 -14.84
CA TRP A 304 -8.89 -7.20 -15.55
C TRP A 304 -8.62 -6.00 -14.66
N LEU A 305 -9.61 -5.57 -13.87
CA LEU A 305 -9.43 -4.52 -12.84
C LEU A 305 -8.33 -4.88 -11.85
N GLY A 306 -8.24 -6.14 -11.44
CA GLY A 306 -7.15 -6.67 -10.61
C GLY A 306 -5.77 -6.57 -11.24
N MET A 307 -5.68 -6.90 -12.53
CA MET A 307 -4.42 -6.84 -13.28
C MET A 307 -3.93 -5.41 -13.45
N VAL A 308 -4.82 -4.46 -13.76
CA VAL A 308 -4.48 -3.04 -13.91
C VAL A 308 -4.49 -2.26 -12.60
N SER A 309 -4.70 -2.93 -11.46
CA SER A 309 -4.97 -2.27 -10.18
C SER A 309 -3.84 -1.36 -9.72
N TYR A 310 -2.58 -1.72 -10.01
CA TYR A 310 -1.43 -0.89 -9.66
C TYR A 310 -1.41 0.41 -10.48
N SER A 311 -1.65 0.29 -11.79
CA SER A 311 -1.79 1.43 -12.68
C SER A 311 -2.94 2.34 -12.27
N LEU A 312 -4.11 1.76 -11.96
CA LEU A 312 -5.26 2.52 -11.44
C LEU A 312 -4.95 3.24 -10.14
N TYR A 313 -4.29 2.56 -9.23
CA TYR A 313 -3.92 3.12 -7.93
C TYR A 313 -2.98 4.33 -8.06
N LEU A 314 -2.05 4.34 -9.02
CA LEU A 314 -1.13 5.47 -9.21
C LEU A 314 -1.72 6.61 -10.06
N THR A 315 -2.55 6.30 -11.07
CA THR A 315 -2.99 7.33 -12.02
C THR A 315 -4.30 8.02 -11.62
N HIS A 316 -5.13 7.41 -10.76
CA HIS A 316 -6.47 7.96 -10.49
C HIS A 316 -6.46 9.37 -9.89
N VAL A 317 -5.59 9.66 -8.91
CA VAL A 317 -5.53 11.01 -8.30
C VAL A 317 -5.00 12.07 -9.27
N PRO A 318 -3.88 11.86 -9.99
CA PRO A 318 -3.42 12.83 -10.99
C PRO A 318 -4.47 13.11 -12.08
N VAL A 319 -5.12 12.06 -12.60
CA VAL A 319 -6.17 12.21 -13.63
C VAL A 319 -7.40 12.91 -13.06
N LEU A 320 -7.83 12.56 -11.84
CA LEU A 320 -8.92 13.25 -11.16
C LEU A 320 -8.60 14.73 -10.97
N LYS A 321 -7.41 15.07 -10.46
CA LYS A 321 -6.98 16.45 -10.25
C LYS A 321 -7.00 17.25 -11.55
N LEU A 322 -6.51 16.66 -12.64
CA LEU A 322 -6.56 17.25 -13.98
C LEU A 322 -7.99 17.55 -14.42
N LEU A 323 -8.89 16.58 -14.28
CA LEU A 323 -10.29 16.73 -14.69
C LEU A 323 -11.04 17.73 -13.81
N THR A 324 -10.80 17.76 -12.50
CA THR A 324 -11.38 18.77 -11.60
C THR A 324 -10.80 20.16 -11.83
N ALA A 325 -9.52 20.28 -12.21
CA ALA A 325 -8.93 21.57 -12.57
C ALA A 325 -9.55 22.15 -13.85
N LEU A 326 -9.95 21.28 -14.79
CA LEU A 326 -10.68 21.66 -16.01
C LEU A 326 -12.15 21.99 -15.76
N ALA A 327 -12.83 21.19 -14.94
CA ALA A 327 -14.27 21.27 -14.74
C ALA A 327 -14.70 22.26 -13.63
N GLY A 328 -13.77 22.68 -12.76
CA GLY A 328 -14.07 23.49 -11.58
C GLY A 328 -14.61 22.67 -10.40
N ASP A 329 -15.18 23.35 -9.41
CA ASP A 329 -15.78 22.68 -8.23
C ASP A 329 -17.14 22.06 -8.59
N LEU A 330 -17.19 20.73 -8.60
CA LEU A 330 -18.37 19.96 -8.97
C LEU A 330 -19.25 19.59 -7.77
N ARG A 331 -18.80 19.85 -6.54
CA ARG A 331 -19.48 19.39 -5.31
C ARG A 331 -20.88 19.97 -5.13
N THR A 332 -21.13 21.13 -5.73
CA THR A 332 -22.42 21.84 -5.69
C THR A 332 -23.17 21.80 -7.03
N ALA A 333 -22.63 21.13 -8.05
CA ALA A 333 -23.28 21.00 -9.34
C ALA A 333 -24.57 20.17 -9.26
N PRO A 334 -25.54 20.35 -10.17
CA PRO A 334 -26.75 19.55 -10.20
C PRO A 334 -26.46 18.03 -10.30
N PRO A 335 -27.23 17.15 -9.63
CA PRO A 335 -26.95 15.71 -9.62
C PRO A 335 -26.78 15.05 -10.99
N PRO A 336 -27.54 15.41 -12.05
CA PRO A 336 -27.30 14.86 -13.39
C PRO A 336 -25.92 15.20 -13.96
N VAL A 337 -25.43 16.43 -13.69
CA VAL A 337 -24.10 16.87 -14.11
C VAL A 337 -23.03 16.12 -13.33
N GLN A 338 -23.19 15.99 -12.01
CA GLN A 338 -22.28 15.21 -11.18
C GLN A 338 -22.19 13.75 -11.65
N ALA A 339 -23.31 13.10 -11.93
CA ALA A 339 -23.36 11.72 -12.42
C ALA A 339 -22.68 11.55 -13.79
N LEU A 340 -22.89 12.50 -14.69
CA LEU A 340 -22.22 12.52 -16.00
C LEU A 340 -20.70 12.67 -15.83
N VAL A 341 -20.24 13.67 -15.07
CA VAL A 341 -18.80 13.90 -14.87
C VAL A 341 -18.14 12.74 -14.12
N MET A 342 -18.82 12.15 -13.13
CA MET A 342 -18.39 10.93 -12.44
C MET A 342 -18.13 9.78 -13.41
N THR A 343 -19.06 9.57 -14.35
CA THR A 343 -18.98 8.50 -15.35
C THR A 343 -17.83 8.75 -16.33
N LEU A 344 -17.72 9.98 -16.85
CA LEU A 344 -16.65 10.38 -17.76
C LEU A 344 -15.28 10.30 -17.09
N THR A 345 -15.16 10.75 -15.85
CA THR A 345 -13.94 10.69 -15.05
C THR A 345 -13.52 9.25 -14.78
N THR A 346 -14.47 8.39 -14.40
CA THR A 346 -14.20 6.96 -14.21
C THR A 346 -13.72 6.31 -15.50
N ALA A 347 -14.38 6.58 -16.64
CA ALA A 347 -13.98 6.07 -17.94
C ALA A 347 -12.58 6.54 -18.34
N ALA A 348 -12.27 7.83 -18.14
CA ALA A 348 -10.95 8.39 -18.41
C ALA A 348 -9.86 7.77 -17.53
N ILE A 349 -10.12 7.59 -16.23
CA ILE A 349 -9.19 6.92 -15.31
C ILE A 349 -8.94 5.48 -15.77
N LEU A 350 -10.00 4.70 -16.04
CA LEU A 350 -9.85 3.31 -16.50
C LEU A 350 -9.10 3.22 -17.83
N LEU A 351 -9.33 4.15 -18.75
CA LEU A 351 -8.60 4.22 -20.01
C LEU A 351 -7.11 4.50 -19.78
N VAL A 352 -6.78 5.54 -19.02
CA VAL A 352 -5.39 5.90 -18.71
C VAL A 352 -4.69 4.76 -17.99
N SER A 353 -5.33 4.13 -17.00
CA SER A 353 -4.78 2.97 -16.28
C SER A 353 -4.57 1.76 -17.18
N GLY A 354 -5.48 1.51 -18.12
CA GLY A 354 -5.33 0.46 -19.11
C GLY A 354 -4.16 0.72 -20.08
N LEU A 355 -3.97 1.97 -20.49
CA LEU A 355 -2.87 2.39 -21.36
C LEU A 355 -1.52 2.30 -20.63
N THR A 356 -1.40 2.86 -19.44
CA THR A 356 -0.15 2.81 -18.66
C THR A 356 0.21 1.39 -18.25
N TYR A 357 -0.79 0.54 -17.94
CA TYR A 357 -0.56 -0.89 -17.72
C TYR A 357 0.07 -1.56 -18.94
N ARG A 358 -0.49 -1.33 -20.14
CA ARG A 358 -0.03 -1.98 -21.38
C ARG A 358 1.31 -1.44 -21.88
N LEU A 359 1.55 -0.14 -21.72
CA LEU A 359 2.68 0.56 -22.32
C LEU A 359 3.89 0.66 -21.39
N ILE A 360 3.69 0.64 -20.07
CA ILE A 360 4.76 0.85 -19.07
C ILE A 360 4.91 -0.38 -18.18
N GLU A 361 3.84 -0.76 -17.48
CA GLU A 361 3.90 -1.79 -16.44
C GLU A 361 4.21 -3.17 -17.05
N LEU A 362 3.46 -3.59 -18.06
CA LEU A 362 3.58 -4.92 -18.65
C LEU A 362 4.92 -5.15 -19.37
N PRO A 363 5.44 -4.21 -20.20
CA PRO A 363 6.76 -4.34 -20.81
C PRO A 363 7.87 -4.43 -19.77
N ALA A 364 7.82 -3.61 -18.72
CA ALA A 364 8.83 -3.64 -17.67
C ALA A 364 8.80 -4.95 -16.87
N GLN A 365 7.61 -5.47 -16.54
CA GLN A 365 7.48 -6.78 -15.89
C GLN A 365 7.94 -7.94 -16.77
N ARG A 366 7.86 -7.83 -18.10
CA ARG A 366 8.42 -8.84 -19.03
C ARG A 366 9.94 -8.79 -18.99
N LEU A 367 10.53 -7.60 -19.04
CA LEU A 367 11.99 -7.40 -18.96
C LEU A 367 12.56 -7.88 -17.61
N GLY A 368 11.86 -7.63 -16.51
CA GLY A 368 12.28 -8.11 -15.18
C GLY A 368 12.15 -9.63 -14.99
N ARG A 369 11.41 -10.33 -15.85
CA ARG A 369 11.33 -11.80 -15.83
C ARG A 369 12.48 -12.47 -16.58
N SER A 370 13.12 -11.78 -17.50
CA SER A 370 14.29 -12.27 -18.26
C SER A 370 15.63 -11.94 -17.61
N ARG A 371 15.62 -11.32 -16.43
CA ARG A 371 16.80 -10.95 -15.63
C ARG A 371 16.79 -11.74 -14.33
#